data_AF-A0A3C2A8Y9-F1
#
_entry.id   AF-A0A3C2A8Y9-F1
#
_cell.length_a   1.000
_cell.length_b   1.000
_cell.length_c   1.000
_cell.angle_alpha   90.00
_cell.angle_beta   90.00
_cell.angle_gamma   90.00
#
_symmetry.space_group_name_H-M   'P 1'
#
loop_
_entity.id
_entity.type
_entity.pdbx_description
1 polymer ?
#
loop_
_entity_poly.entity_id
_entity_poly.type
_entity_poly.pdbx_seq_one_letter_code
_entity_poly.pdbx_strand_id
1 'polypeptide(L)'
;TGESRWAREPGVAVNGVKFEPETAERFVCESGEVYKIEAIQELINLGLDQNLAHVQPTGAYHYHGVPQALVERLDKGEDIILIGYAKDGFPMYYSQSGRYKPSYVLSQDPRTGEICEYRNPRQSLSDSFSDTRPDGTFVSDWVYVEGHGDLDECNGITIDGEYGYLVTKEYPYVSRCLKGEFTETRPQGPPPGAHPHRPPPRGHGED
;
A
#
# COMPACT_ATOMS: atom_id res chain seq x y z
N THR A 1 -16.03 4.59 15.23
CA THR A 1 -14.89 3.84 14.65
C THR A 1 -13.73 3.92 15.62
N GLY A 2 -12.90 2.87 15.70
CA GLY A 2 -11.73 2.83 16.58
C GLY A 2 -10.50 3.50 15.97
N GLU A 3 -9.39 3.50 16.71
CA GLU A 3 -8.09 3.96 16.21
C GLU A 3 -7.59 3.07 15.06
N SER A 4 -7.03 3.72 14.04
CA SER A 4 -6.50 3.07 12.84
C SER A 4 -5.28 2.23 13.18
N ARG A 5 -5.33 0.93 12.86
CA ARG A 5 -4.24 -0.01 13.13
C ARG A 5 -3.78 -0.65 11.83
N TRP A 6 -2.50 -0.51 11.51
CA TRP A 6 -1.90 -1.13 10.33
C TRP A 6 -2.17 -2.64 10.27
N ALA A 7 -2.47 -3.12 9.06
CA ALA A 7 -2.75 -4.51 8.75
C ALA A 7 -1.93 -4.98 7.55
N ARG A 8 -1.19 -6.08 7.71
CA ARG A 8 -0.38 -6.66 6.62
C ARG A 8 -1.28 -7.28 5.56
N GLU A 9 -2.25 -8.05 6.03
CA GLU A 9 -3.29 -8.64 5.18
C GLU A 9 -4.63 -8.04 5.65
N PRO A 10 -5.12 -6.95 5.04
CA PRO A 10 -6.30 -6.22 5.53
C PRO A 10 -7.59 -7.04 5.45
N GLY A 11 -7.68 -8.03 4.54
CA GLY A 11 -8.90 -8.79 4.35
C GLY A 11 -8.78 -9.91 3.33
N VAL A 12 -9.91 -10.56 3.07
CA VAL A 12 -10.05 -11.63 2.08
C VAL A 12 -11.17 -11.30 1.10
N ALA A 13 -10.93 -11.54 -0.18
CA ALA A 13 -11.95 -11.42 -1.22
C ALA A 13 -12.99 -12.55 -1.08
N VAL A 14 -14.18 -12.35 -1.65
CA VAL A 14 -15.29 -13.33 -1.60
C VAL A 14 -14.97 -14.66 -2.30
N ASN A 15 -13.92 -14.71 -3.11
CA ASN A 15 -13.39 -15.94 -3.71
C ASN A 15 -12.32 -16.64 -2.85
N GLY A 16 -12.05 -16.16 -1.63
CA GLY A 16 -11.10 -16.74 -0.69
C GLY A 16 -9.64 -16.31 -0.88
N VAL A 17 -9.34 -15.45 -1.86
CA VAL A 17 -7.98 -14.92 -2.08
C VAL A 17 -7.75 -13.72 -1.15
N LYS A 18 -6.63 -13.73 -0.43
CA LYS A 18 -6.27 -12.65 0.49
C LYS A 18 -5.76 -11.41 -0.25
N PHE A 19 -5.95 -10.26 0.37
CA PHE A 19 -5.28 -9.02 0.00
C PHE A 19 -3.98 -8.88 0.81
N GLU A 20 -2.88 -8.57 0.13
CA GLU A 20 -1.60 -8.17 0.72
C GLU A 20 -1.06 -6.99 -0.11
N PRO A 21 -1.43 -5.72 0.20
CA PRO A 21 -1.03 -4.59 -0.65
C PRO A 21 0.48 -4.37 -0.69
N GLU A 22 1.19 -4.72 0.37
CA GLU A 22 2.59 -4.38 0.57
C GLU A 22 3.56 -5.44 0.04
N THR A 23 4.78 -5.02 -0.24
CA THR A 23 5.87 -5.92 -0.66
C THR A 23 6.91 -6.06 0.44
N ALA A 24 7.72 -7.12 0.37
CA ALA A 24 8.94 -7.24 1.16
C ALA A 24 10.15 -6.54 0.50
N GLU A 25 9.96 -6.06 -0.74
CA GLU A 25 10.99 -5.53 -1.63
C GLU A 25 11.37 -4.12 -1.17
N ARG A 26 12.66 -3.88 -0.99
CA ARG A 26 13.14 -2.59 -0.46
C ARG A 26 14.56 -2.30 -0.87
N PHE A 27 14.83 -1.03 -1.10
CA PHE A 27 16.20 -0.51 -1.07
C PHE A 27 16.61 -0.19 0.36
N VAL A 28 17.90 -0.40 0.65
CA VAL A 28 18.53 0.04 1.89
C VAL A 28 19.74 0.89 1.51
N CYS A 29 19.75 2.15 1.97
CA CYS A 29 20.84 3.09 1.74
C CYS A 29 21.93 2.96 2.82
N GLU A 30 23.18 3.29 2.49
CA GLU A 30 24.28 3.26 3.47
C GLU A 30 24.02 4.17 4.68
N SER A 31 23.31 5.28 4.47
CA SER A 31 22.87 6.22 5.50
C SER A 31 21.70 5.71 6.36
N GLY A 32 21.14 4.54 6.05
CA GLY A 32 20.13 3.83 6.86
C GLY A 32 18.68 4.03 6.42
N GLU A 33 18.41 4.85 5.41
CA GLU A 33 17.08 4.97 4.82
C GLU A 33 16.64 3.63 4.22
N VAL A 34 15.34 3.35 4.36
CA VAL A 34 14.71 2.15 3.82
C VAL A 34 13.54 2.55 2.94
N TYR A 35 13.64 2.27 1.66
CA TYR A 35 12.60 2.55 0.66
C TYR A 35 11.92 1.25 0.27
N LYS A 36 10.74 0.99 0.84
CA LYS A 36 9.90 -0.16 0.48
C LYS A 36 9.24 0.11 -0.87
N ILE A 37 9.41 -0.81 -1.80
CA ILE A 37 8.92 -0.70 -3.18
C ILE A 37 7.43 -1.02 -3.19
N GLU A 38 6.63 -0.17 -3.83
CA GLU A 38 5.22 -0.44 -4.04
C GLU A 38 5.00 -1.65 -4.95
N ALA A 39 3.85 -2.32 -4.83
CA ALA A 39 3.58 -3.45 -5.71
C ALA A 39 3.31 -2.99 -7.15
N ILE A 40 2.62 -1.87 -7.30
CA ILE A 40 2.18 -1.29 -8.57
C ILE A 40 3.09 -0.09 -8.87
N GLN A 41 4.18 -0.35 -9.60
CA GLN A 41 5.22 0.60 -9.99
C GLN A 41 5.99 0.10 -11.24
N GLU A 42 6.90 0.91 -11.79
CA GLU A 42 7.60 0.64 -13.05
C GLU A 42 9.10 0.26 -12.92
N LEU A 43 9.70 0.43 -11.74
CA LEU A 43 11.10 0.11 -11.44
C LEU A 43 11.44 -1.38 -11.54
N ILE A 44 10.62 -2.27 -10.94
CA ILE A 44 10.86 -3.71 -10.94
C ILE A 44 9.60 -4.51 -11.31
N ASN A 45 9.78 -5.55 -12.13
CA ASN A 45 8.70 -6.46 -12.48
C ASN A 45 8.51 -7.54 -11.38
N LEU A 46 7.45 -7.39 -10.59
CA LEU A 46 7.06 -8.34 -9.54
C LEU A 46 6.22 -9.52 -10.06
N GLY A 47 5.94 -9.57 -11.35
CA GLY A 47 5.15 -10.63 -11.98
C GLY A 47 3.66 -10.53 -11.66
N LEU A 48 3.13 -9.32 -11.50
CA LEU A 48 1.70 -9.09 -11.36
C LEU A 48 0.95 -9.52 -12.63
N ASP A 49 -0.14 -10.26 -12.46
CA ASP A 49 -1.06 -10.56 -13.54
C ASP A 49 -2.14 -9.46 -13.69
N GLN A 50 -3.11 -9.70 -14.58
CA GLN A 50 -4.21 -8.78 -14.88
C GLN A 50 -5.12 -8.46 -13.68
N ASN A 51 -5.04 -9.22 -12.58
CA ASN A 51 -5.75 -8.97 -11.33
C ASN A 51 -4.90 -8.22 -10.30
N LEU A 52 -3.74 -7.68 -10.72
CA LEU A 52 -2.77 -7.03 -9.85
C LEU A 52 -2.35 -7.95 -8.70
N ALA A 53 -2.02 -9.19 -9.06
CA ALA A 53 -1.81 -10.30 -8.14
C ALA A 53 -0.68 -11.21 -8.61
N HIS A 54 -0.13 -12.01 -7.71
CA HIS A 54 0.83 -13.05 -8.07
C HIS A 54 0.88 -14.16 -7.03
N VAL A 55 1.65 -15.22 -7.33
CA VAL A 55 1.94 -16.30 -6.38
C VAL A 55 3.20 -15.93 -5.57
N GLN A 56 3.09 -15.91 -4.25
CA GLN A 56 4.24 -15.73 -3.35
C GLN A 56 5.06 -17.02 -3.19
N PRO A 57 6.30 -16.98 -2.64
CA PRO A 57 7.15 -18.17 -2.50
C PRO A 57 6.54 -19.36 -1.74
N THR A 58 5.52 -19.12 -0.90
CA THR A 58 4.79 -20.19 -0.21
C THR A 58 3.77 -20.92 -1.10
N GLY A 59 3.60 -20.50 -2.35
CA GLY A 59 2.59 -21.01 -3.28
C GLY A 59 1.20 -20.38 -3.14
N ALA A 60 0.99 -19.45 -2.20
CA ALA A 60 -0.28 -18.74 -2.09
C ALA A 60 -0.39 -17.66 -3.17
N TYR A 61 -1.57 -17.50 -3.76
CA TYR A 61 -1.90 -16.39 -4.65
C TYR A 61 -2.56 -15.28 -3.82
N HIS A 62 -2.22 -14.01 -4.07
CA HIS A 62 -2.74 -12.86 -3.32
C HIS A 62 -2.86 -11.61 -4.19
N TYR A 63 -3.81 -10.73 -3.82
CA TYR A 63 -4.06 -9.46 -4.49
C TYR A 63 -3.24 -8.32 -3.88
N HIS A 64 -2.61 -7.50 -4.72
CA HIS A 64 -2.06 -6.20 -4.35
C HIS A 64 -3.00 -5.03 -4.66
N GLY A 65 -3.95 -5.23 -5.59
CA GLY A 65 -4.86 -4.19 -6.05
C GLY A 65 -6.23 -4.75 -6.44
N VAL A 66 -6.88 -4.06 -7.40
CA VAL A 66 -8.22 -4.42 -7.88
C VAL A 66 -8.19 -5.81 -8.55
N PRO A 67 -8.97 -6.80 -8.04
CA PRO A 67 -9.06 -8.12 -8.64
C PRO A 67 -10.00 -8.07 -9.86
N GLN A 68 -9.50 -7.61 -11.00
CA GLN A 68 -10.30 -7.27 -12.19
C GLN A 68 -11.29 -8.37 -12.60
N ALA A 69 -10.85 -9.63 -12.73
CA ALA A 69 -11.72 -10.73 -13.15
C ALA A 69 -12.78 -11.10 -12.08
N LEU A 70 -12.51 -10.81 -10.80
CA LEU A 70 -13.50 -10.98 -9.73
C LEU A 70 -14.55 -9.87 -9.81
N VAL A 71 -14.12 -8.62 -9.98
CA VAL A 71 -15.01 -7.47 -10.14
C VAL A 71 -15.97 -7.69 -11.31
N GLU A 72 -15.45 -8.10 -12.47
CA GLU A 72 -16.26 -8.40 -13.67
C GLU A 72 -17.29 -9.50 -13.43
N ARG A 73 -16.96 -10.51 -12.63
CA ARG A 73 -17.88 -11.61 -12.30
C ARG A 73 -18.98 -11.20 -11.33
N LEU A 74 -18.67 -10.27 -10.42
CA LEU A 74 -19.60 -9.79 -9.40
C LEU A 74 -20.47 -8.62 -9.88
N ASP A 75 -20.17 -8.08 -11.06
CA ASP A 75 -20.90 -6.98 -11.66
C ASP A 75 -22.38 -7.32 -11.91
N LYS A 76 -23.27 -6.49 -11.35
CA LYS A 76 -24.73 -6.54 -11.50
C LYS A 76 -25.30 -5.25 -12.10
N GLY A 77 -24.45 -4.37 -12.60
CA GLY A 77 -24.82 -3.03 -13.07
C GLY A 77 -24.94 -1.98 -11.95
N GLU A 78 -24.44 -2.29 -10.76
CA GLU A 78 -24.39 -1.38 -9.60
C GLU A 78 -23.00 -0.76 -9.48
N ASP A 79 -22.92 0.50 -9.03
CA ASP A 79 -21.64 1.17 -8.84
C ASP A 79 -20.80 0.51 -7.74
N ILE A 80 -21.42 0.14 -6.62
CA ILE A 80 -20.73 -0.41 -5.44
C ILE A 80 -20.85 -1.92 -5.45
N ILE A 81 -19.70 -2.58 -5.58
CA ILE A 81 -19.60 -4.04 -5.62
C ILE A 81 -18.91 -4.52 -4.35
N LEU A 82 -19.57 -5.38 -3.58
CA LEU A 82 -18.93 -6.10 -2.48
C LEU A 82 -17.94 -7.12 -3.04
N ILE A 83 -16.65 -6.92 -2.78
CA ILE A 83 -15.58 -7.80 -3.28
C ILE A 83 -14.90 -8.63 -2.19
N GLY A 84 -15.11 -8.29 -0.92
CA GLY A 84 -14.50 -9.00 0.20
C GLY A 84 -14.92 -8.48 1.56
N TYR A 85 -14.25 -8.99 2.59
CA TYR A 85 -14.40 -8.54 3.98
C TYR A 85 -13.03 -8.35 4.60
N ALA A 86 -12.90 -7.28 5.38
CA ALA A 86 -11.71 -6.97 6.15
C ALA A 86 -11.63 -7.86 7.40
N LYS A 87 -10.41 -7.99 7.97
CA LYS A 87 -10.18 -8.81 9.18
C LYS A 87 -10.92 -8.30 10.42
N ASP A 88 -11.34 -7.04 10.42
CA ASP A 88 -12.14 -6.43 11.48
C ASP A 88 -13.67 -6.54 11.24
N GLY A 89 -14.07 -7.24 10.17
CA GLY A 89 -15.46 -7.57 9.88
C GLY A 89 -16.19 -6.59 8.95
N PHE A 90 -15.61 -5.42 8.65
CA PHE A 90 -16.24 -4.48 7.72
C PHE A 90 -16.16 -4.97 6.26
N PRO A 91 -17.12 -4.60 5.41
CA PRO A 91 -17.10 -4.93 4.00
C PRO A 91 -15.96 -4.23 3.26
N MET A 92 -15.46 -4.88 2.21
CA MET A 92 -14.55 -4.29 1.22
C MET A 92 -15.28 -4.17 -0.11
N TYR A 93 -15.35 -2.96 -0.62
CA TYR A 93 -16.06 -2.62 -1.85
C TYR A 93 -15.12 -2.21 -2.99
N TYR A 94 -15.63 -2.27 -4.20
CA TYR A 94 -15.08 -1.61 -5.37
C TYR A 94 -16.14 -0.69 -5.98
N SER A 95 -15.78 0.54 -6.37
CA SER A 95 -16.66 1.46 -7.09
C SER A 95 -16.34 1.42 -8.59
N GLN A 96 -17.29 1.00 -9.42
CA GLN A 96 -17.11 0.94 -10.87
C GLN A 96 -16.87 2.30 -11.50
N SER A 97 -17.62 3.31 -11.07
CA SER A 97 -17.47 4.69 -11.53
C SER A 97 -16.17 5.34 -11.05
N GLY A 98 -15.53 4.77 -10.01
CA GLY A 98 -14.36 5.36 -9.37
C GLY A 98 -14.65 6.69 -8.71
N ARG A 99 -15.90 6.90 -8.25
CA ARG A 99 -16.36 8.19 -7.68
C ARG A 99 -15.74 8.53 -6.34
N TYR A 100 -15.26 7.55 -5.59
CA TYR A 100 -14.62 7.75 -4.30
C TYR A 100 -13.10 7.77 -4.45
N LYS A 101 -12.50 8.92 -4.11
CA LYS A 101 -11.08 9.16 -4.30
C LYS A 101 -10.27 8.94 -3.01
N PRO A 102 -9.14 8.23 -3.08
CA PRO A 102 -8.19 8.19 -1.97
C PRO A 102 -7.69 9.59 -1.59
N SER A 103 -7.36 9.76 -0.32
CA SER A 103 -6.82 11.00 0.24
C SER A 103 -5.30 10.96 0.36
N TYR A 104 -4.62 10.24 -0.54
CA TYR A 104 -3.16 10.14 -0.58
C TYR A 104 -2.61 10.89 -1.80
N VAL A 105 -1.52 11.63 -1.59
CA VAL A 105 -0.81 12.38 -2.63
C VAL A 105 0.68 12.08 -2.58
N LEU A 106 1.39 12.37 -3.67
CA LEU A 106 2.85 12.32 -3.66
C LEU A 106 3.40 13.42 -2.75
N SER A 107 4.34 13.05 -1.89
CA SER A 107 5.14 13.98 -1.09
C SER A 107 5.84 14.99 -1.99
N GLN A 108 5.94 16.22 -1.51
CA GLN A 108 6.71 17.28 -2.16
C GLN A 108 8.16 17.33 -1.66
N ASP A 109 8.45 16.62 -0.57
CA ASP A 109 9.79 16.55 0.00
C ASP A 109 10.66 15.63 -0.86
N PRO A 110 11.85 16.09 -1.31
CA PRO A 110 12.79 15.24 -2.02
C PRO A 110 13.22 14.04 -1.17
N ARG A 111 13.46 12.92 -1.83
CA ARG A 111 14.02 11.72 -1.19
C ARG A 111 15.46 12.00 -0.71
N THR A 112 15.89 11.27 0.31
CA THR A 112 17.26 11.29 0.82
C THR A 112 17.92 9.92 0.68
N GLY A 113 19.23 9.85 0.90
CA GLY A 113 19.96 8.59 0.90
C GLY A 113 20.77 8.41 -0.38
N GLU A 114 22.05 8.13 -0.17
CA GLU A 114 23.00 7.79 -1.22
C GLU A 114 23.32 6.30 -1.12
N ILE A 115 23.77 5.71 -2.24
CA ILE A 115 24.22 4.32 -2.32
C ILE A 115 23.15 3.39 -1.72
N CYS A 116 22.00 3.36 -2.38
CA CYS A 116 20.86 2.56 -2.02
C CYS A 116 20.91 1.24 -2.80
N GLU A 117 20.98 0.13 -2.08
CA GLU A 117 21.05 -1.20 -2.67
C GLU A 117 19.74 -1.95 -2.56
N TYR A 118 19.38 -2.63 -3.65
CA TYR A 118 18.32 -3.60 -3.72
C TYR A 118 18.87 -4.94 -4.23
N ARG A 119 18.44 -6.04 -3.62
CA ARG A 119 18.85 -7.38 -4.06
C ARG A 119 17.73 -8.39 -3.87
N ASN A 120 17.46 -9.13 -4.94
CA ASN A 120 16.66 -10.35 -4.90
C ASN A 120 17.42 -11.48 -5.64
N PRO A 121 16.90 -12.72 -5.69
CA PRO A 121 17.59 -13.83 -6.37
C PRO A 121 17.81 -13.66 -7.88
N ARG A 122 17.11 -12.72 -8.54
CA ARG A 122 17.14 -12.49 -9.99
C ARG A 122 17.95 -11.26 -10.40
N GLN A 123 18.08 -10.27 -9.52
CA GLN A 123 18.75 -9.00 -9.82
C GLN A 123 19.31 -8.31 -8.57
N SER A 124 20.33 -7.49 -8.80
CA SER A 124 20.86 -6.54 -7.83
C SER A 124 20.87 -5.17 -8.51
N LEU A 125 20.32 -4.16 -7.83
CA LEU A 125 20.29 -2.78 -8.28
C LEU A 125 21.00 -1.91 -7.26
N SER A 126 21.62 -0.83 -7.72
CA SER A 126 22.19 0.21 -6.88
C SER A 126 21.80 1.54 -7.49
N ASP A 127 21.31 2.46 -6.67
CA ASP A 127 20.92 3.80 -7.10
C ASP A 127 21.20 4.83 -6.01
N SER A 128 21.06 6.12 -6.34
CA SER A 128 21.05 7.20 -5.36
C SER A 128 19.70 7.90 -5.41
N PHE A 129 19.04 8.03 -4.27
CA PHE A 129 17.75 8.71 -4.19
C PHE A 129 17.86 10.14 -3.68
N SER A 130 19.05 10.59 -3.28
CA SER A 130 19.28 11.96 -2.82
C SER A 130 18.76 13.00 -3.82
N ASP A 131 17.92 13.90 -3.33
CA ASP A 131 17.30 15.00 -4.07
C ASP A 131 16.40 14.56 -5.25
N THR A 132 16.06 13.28 -5.34
CA THR A 132 15.10 12.78 -6.33
C THR A 132 13.66 13.07 -5.90
N ARG A 133 12.77 13.27 -6.86
CA ARG A 133 11.35 13.54 -6.59
C ARG A 133 10.59 12.25 -6.31
N PRO A 134 9.69 12.23 -5.31
CA PRO A 134 8.71 11.17 -5.14
C PRO A 134 7.86 10.97 -6.40
N ASP A 135 7.82 9.75 -6.90
CA ASP A 135 7.11 9.35 -8.13
C ASP A 135 6.12 8.20 -7.91
N GLY A 136 6.01 7.69 -6.68
CA GLY A 136 5.09 6.63 -6.30
C GLY A 136 5.72 5.24 -6.34
N THR A 137 6.98 5.12 -6.73
CA THR A 137 7.74 3.86 -6.70
C THR A 137 7.86 3.29 -5.29
N PHE A 138 7.94 4.15 -4.26
CA PHE A 138 8.11 3.74 -2.88
C PHE A 138 6.88 4.06 -2.04
N VAL A 139 6.63 3.24 -1.02
CA VAL A 139 5.53 3.47 -0.06
C VAL A 139 5.65 4.85 0.58
N SER A 140 6.87 5.25 0.93
CA SER A 140 7.19 6.54 1.57
C SER A 140 7.01 7.74 0.65
N ASP A 141 6.77 7.55 -0.65
CA ASP A 141 6.45 8.65 -1.55
C ASP A 141 5.05 9.20 -1.31
N TRP A 142 4.16 8.42 -0.69
CA TRP A 142 2.76 8.77 -0.52
C TRP A 142 2.48 9.30 0.89
N VAL A 143 1.79 10.44 0.96
CA VAL A 143 1.36 11.07 2.21
C VAL A 143 -0.15 11.18 2.26
N TYR A 144 -0.73 10.81 3.40
CA TYR A 144 -2.15 11.03 3.65
C TYR A 144 -2.42 12.51 3.94
N VAL A 145 -3.44 13.06 3.28
CA VAL A 145 -3.90 14.44 3.46
C VAL A 145 -5.40 14.41 3.71
N GLU A 146 -5.81 14.62 4.96
CA GLU A 146 -7.22 14.62 5.36
C GLU A 146 -8.03 15.58 4.48
N GLY A 147 -9.14 15.07 3.92
CA GLY A 147 -10.05 15.83 3.07
C GLY A 147 -9.56 16.11 1.64
N HIS A 148 -8.42 15.56 1.21
CA HIS A 148 -7.99 15.66 -0.19
C HIS A 148 -8.91 14.88 -1.14
N GLY A 149 -9.26 13.66 -0.76
CA GLY A 149 -10.27 12.83 -1.42
C GLY A 149 -11.47 12.58 -0.51
N ASP A 150 -12.20 11.52 -0.81
CA ASP A 150 -13.39 11.09 -0.04
C ASP A 150 -13.04 10.06 1.04
N LEU A 151 -11.95 9.31 0.83
CA LEU A 151 -11.60 8.15 1.67
C LEU A 151 -10.69 8.55 2.82
N ASP A 152 -10.86 7.88 3.97
CA ASP A 152 -10.02 8.08 5.15
C ASP A 152 -8.62 7.47 5.00
N GLU A 153 -7.78 7.57 6.04
CA GLU A 153 -6.40 7.10 6.04
C GLU A 153 -6.28 5.58 5.81
N CYS A 154 -7.34 4.82 6.08
CA CYS A 154 -7.43 3.39 5.84
C CYS A 154 -8.10 3.05 4.50
N ASN A 155 -8.32 4.05 3.64
CA ASN A 155 -9.06 3.92 2.40
C ASN A 155 -10.53 3.52 2.62
N GLY A 156 -11.12 3.93 3.74
CA GLY A 156 -12.51 3.63 4.10
C GLY A 156 -13.44 4.84 4.03
N ILE A 157 -14.75 4.54 4.05
CA ILE A 157 -15.83 5.53 3.97
C ILE A 157 -17.12 4.93 4.53
N THR A 158 -18.06 5.78 4.95
CA THR A 158 -19.42 5.37 5.29
C THR A 158 -20.37 5.58 4.11
N ILE A 159 -21.01 4.51 3.63
CA ILE A 159 -22.00 4.52 2.56
C ILE A 159 -23.33 4.08 3.16
N ASP A 160 -24.38 4.90 3.05
CA ASP A 160 -25.72 4.61 3.58
C ASP A 160 -25.76 4.20 5.07
N GLY A 161 -24.83 4.75 5.87
CA GLY A 161 -24.72 4.46 7.30
C GLY A 161 -23.85 3.26 7.66
N GLU A 162 -23.31 2.54 6.67
CA GLU A 162 -22.39 1.41 6.87
C GLU A 162 -20.96 1.79 6.48
N TYR A 163 -20.02 1.58 7.40
CA TYR A 163 -18.60 1.81 7.14
C TYR A 163 -18.01 0.62 6.38
N GLY A 164 -17.18 0.90 5.37
CA GLY A 164 -16.46 -0.12 4.62
C GLY A 164 -15.17 0.44 4.02
N TYR A 165 -14.32 -0.47 3.54
CA TYR A 165 -13.07 -0.12 2.85
C TYR A 165 -13.27 -0.17 1.34
N LEU A 166 -12.65 0.75 0.62
CA LEU A 166 -12.67 0.76 -0.84
C LEU A 166 -11.35 0.20 -1.37
N VAL A 167 -11.44 -0.69 -2.35
CA VAL A 167 -10.33 -1.05 -3.22
C VAL A 167 -10.39 -0.14 -4.45
N THR A 168 -9.29 0.54 -4.75
CA THR A 168 -9.21 1.62 -5.71
C THR A 168 -8.14 1.35 -6.77
N LYS A 169 -8.23 2.04 -7.91
CA LYS A 169 -7.18 2.04 -8.95
C LYS A 169 -6.04 3.01 -8.66
N GLU A 170 -6.19 3.81 -7.60
CA GLU A 170 -5.26 4.82 -7.13
C GLU A 170 -4.71 4.39 -5.76
N TYR A 171 -3.50 4.82 -5.41
CA TYR A 171 -2.87 4.52 -4.13
C TYR A 171 -3.81 4.89 -2.96
N PRO A 172 -3.97 4.04 -1.91
CA PRO A 172 -3.15 2.87 -1.57
C PRO A 172 -3.55 1.55 -2.25
N TYR A 173 -4.48 1.61 -3.22
CA TYR A 173 -5.09 0.49 -3.96
C TYR A 173 -5.96 -0.43 -3.10
N VAL A 174 -5.42 -0.91 -1.99
CA VAL A 174 -6.13 -1.65 -0.96
C VAL A 174 -5.81 -0.99 0.39
N SER A 175 -6.76 -1.07 1.32
CA SER A 175 -6.58 -0.63 2.70
C SER A 175 -5.26 -1.13 3.33
N ARG A 176 -4.55 -0.27 4.05
CA ARG A 176 -3.29 -0.60 4.79
C ARG A 176 -3.45 -0.57 6.30
N CYS A 177 -4.62 -0.18 6.78
CA CYS A 177 -4.97 -0.16 8.19
C CYS A 177 -6.45 -0.45 8.36
N LEU A 178 -6.86 -0.90 9.54
CA LEU A 178 -8.24 -1.20 9.85
C LEU A 178 -8.67 -0.39 11.09
N LYS A 179 -9.94 0.03 11.11
CA LYS A 179 -10.58 0.86 12.16
C LYS A 179 -11.26 0.03 13.25
N GLY A 180 -11.55 -1.25 12.99
CA GLY A 180 -12.16 -2.16 13.95
C GLY A 180 -11.14 -3.02 14.70
N GLU A 181 -11.66 -3.95 15.50
CA GLU A 181 -10.83 -4.90 16.25
C GLU A 181 -10.44 -6.11 15.39
N PHE A 182 -9.15 -6.41 15.34
CA PHE A 182 -8.64 -7.61 14.67
C PHE A 182 -7.32 -8.09 15.29
N THR A 183 -6.96 -9.33 14.99
CA THR A 183 -5.68 -9.94 15.36
C THR A 183 -4.81 -10.15 14.13
N GLU A 184 -3.54 -9.77 14.22
CA GLU A 184 -2.55 -10.02 13.18
C GLU A 184 -1.40 -10.85 13.77
N THR A 185 -1.06 -11.98 13.14
CA THR A 185 0.17 -12.71 13.45
C THR A 185 1.35 -11.97 12.81
N ARG A 186 1.97 -11.08 13.58
CA ARG A 186 3.02 -10.16 13.12
C ARG A 186 4.41 -10.81 12.96
N PRO A 187 5.17 -10.42 11.91
CA PRO A 187 6.60 -10.14 12.03
C PRO A 187 6.80 -8.77 12.75
N GLN A 188 7.80 -8.64 13.62
CA GLN A 188 8.08 -7.41 14.38
C GLN A 188 8.55 -6.25 13.46
N GLY A 189 7.92 -5.06 13.55
CA GLY A 189 8.36 -3.84 12.87
C GLY A 189 7.26 -2.76 12.76
N PRO A 190 7.60 -1.48 12.49
CA PRO A 190 6.63 -0.43 12.18
C PRO A 190 6.00 -0.64 10.79
N PRO A 191 4.81 -0.05 10.52
CA PRO A 191 4.21 -0.02 9.19
C PRO A 191 5.20 0.48 8.13
N PRO A 192 5.17 -0.02 6.88
CA PRO A 192 5.83 0.65 5.77
C PRO A 192 5.53 2.15 5.69
N GLY A 193 6.54 2.94 5.31
CA GLY A 193 6.41 4.41 5.24
C GLY A 193 6.49 5.14 6.59
N ALA A 194 6.35 4.44 7.73
CA ALA A 194 6.48 5.05 9.06
C ALA A 194 7.92 5.10 9.59
N HIS A 195 8.92 4.74 8.77
CA HIS A 195 10.32 4.90 9.14
C HIS A 195 10.67 6.39 9.04
N PRO A 196 11.05 7.06 10.15
CA PRO A 196 11.56 8.41 10.05
C PRO A 196 12.87 8.36 9.25
N HIS A 197 12.86 8.90 8.04
CA HIS A 197 14.07 9.31 7.33
C HIS A 197 14.69 10.46 8.14
N ARG A 198 15.34 10.12 9.26
CA ARG A 198 15.98 11.12 10.09
C ARG A 198 17.27 11.52 9.36
N PRO A 199 17.43 12.78 8.94
CA PRO A 199 18.71 13.21 8.39
C PRO A 199 19.80 12.97 9.44
N PRO A 200 21.03 12.61 9.02
CA PRO A 200 22.14 12.48 9.96
C PRO A 200 22.28 13.80 10.74
N PRO A 201 22.65 13.76 12.04
CA PRO A 201 22.92 14.98 12.77
C PRO A 201 23.97 15.77 12.00
N ARG A 202 23.67 17.02 11.64
CA ARG A 202 24.68 17.94 11.10
C ARG A 202 25.77 18.07 12.16
N GLY A 203 26.86 17.33 11.98
CA GLY A 203 28.09 17.53 12.72
C GLY A 203 28.62 18.89 12.33
N HIS A 204 28.37 19.90 13.17
CA HIS A 204 29.20 21.09 13.19
C HIS A 204 30.58 20.65 13.70
N GLY A 205 31.47 20.29 12.78
CA GLY A 205 32.91 20.34 13.00
C GLY A 205 33.38 21.72 12.59
N GLU A 206 33.46 22.63 13.57
CA GLU A 206 34.22 23.86 13.47
C GLU A 206 35.72 23.54 13.30
N ASP A 207 36.38 24.39 12.52
CA ASP A 207 37.82 24.63 12.27
C ASP A 207 38.89 23.82 13.05
#